data_AF-Z9JHU5-F1
#
_entry.id   AF-Z9JHU5-F1
#
_cell.length_a   1.000
_cell.length_b   1.000
_cell.length_c   1.000
_cell.angle_alpha   90.00
_cell.angle_beta   90.00
_cell.angle_gamma   90.00
#
_symmetry.space_group_name_H-M   'P 1'
#
loop_
_entity.id
_entity.type
_entity.pdbx_description
1 polymer ?
#
loop_
_entity_poly.entity_id
_entity_poly.type
_entity_poly.pdbx_seq_one_letter_code
_entity_poly.pdbx_strand_id
1 'polypeptide(L)' 'MYTADVIGIRSMLVAACLDEVGDFYQRMDLERSLLDAMVLVVMFADLKARV' A
#
# COMPACT_ATOMS: atom_id res chain seq x y z
N MET A 1 1.47 -14.10 -14.25
CA MET A 1 0.28 -13.26 -14.45
C MET A 1 -0.56 -13.39 -13.19
N TYR A 2 -0.75 -12.30 -12.44
CA TYR A 2 -1.43 -12.34 -11.14
C TYR A 2 -2.93 -12.10 -11.35
N THR A 3 -3.79 -12.70 -10.52
CA THR A 3 -5.24 -12.49 -10.57
C THR A 3 -5.62 -11.01 -10.55
N ALA A 4 -4.88 -10.21 -9.79
CA ALA A 4 -5.03 -8.75 -9.72
C ALA A 4 -4.82 -8.03 -11.07
N ASP A 5 -3.98 -8.57 -11.97
CA ASP A 5 -3.83 -8.02 -13.32
C ASP A 5 -5.09 -8.27 -14.18
N VAL A 6 -5.82 -9.37 -13.94
CA VAL A 6 -7.03 -9.75 -14.69
C VAL A 6 -8.23 -8.92 -14.29
N ILE A 7 -8.37 -8.63 -12.99
CA ILE A 7 -9.51 -7.89 -12.42
C ILE A 7 -9.26 -6.38 -12.30
N GLY A 8 -8.10 -5.90 -12.75
CA GLY A 8 -7.80 -4.46 -12.84
C GLY A 8 -7.47 -3.78 -11.52
N ILE A 9 -6.83 -4.46 -10.57
CA ILE A 9 -6.39 -3.82 -9.31
C ILE A 9 -5.17 -2.94 -9.57
N ARG A 10 -5.32 -1.63 -9.36
CA ARG A 10 -4.22 -0.65 -9.44
C ARG A 10 -3.49 -0.46 -8.11
N SER A 11 -4.24 -0.37 -7.02
CA SER A 11 -3.73 -0.03 -5.70
C SER A 11 -4.64 -0.54 -4.60
N MET A 12 -4.08 -0.65 -3.40
CA MET A 12 -4.82 -0.89 -2.16
C MET A 12 -4.80 0.38 -1.32
N LEU A 13 -5.95 0.72 -0.74
CA LEU A 13 -6.03 1.73 0.30
C LEU A 13 -5.96 1.04 1.65
N VAL A 14 -5.04 1.48 2.49
CA VAL A 14 -4.87 0.93 3.84
C VAL A 14 -5.10 2.03 4.85
N ALA A 15 -6.07 1.83 5.74
CA ALA A 15 -6.20 2.65 6.93
C ALA A 15 -5.34 2.05 8.05
N ALA A 16 -4.18 2.65 8.31
CA ALA A 16 -3.32 2.31 9.42
C ALA A 16 -3.85 2.97 10.70
N CYS A 17 -4.77 2.29 11.39
CA CYS A 17 -5.42 2.80 12.60
C CYS A 17 -4.50 2.86 13.84
N LEU A 18 -3.26 2.40 13.74
CA LEU A 18 -2.25 2.40 14.79
C LEU A 18 -0.91 2.88 14.20
N ASP A 19 -0.13 3.61 14.99
CA ASP A 19 1.17 4.14 14.55
C ASP A 19 2.13 3.02 14.13
N GLU A 20 2.18 1.92 14.90
CA GLU A 20 3.02 0.75 14.61
C GLU A 20 2.74 0.12 13.24
N VAL A 21 1.48 0.19 12.81
CA VAL A 21 1.04 -0.30 11.49
C VAL A 21 1.52 0.65 10.40
N GLY A 22 1.43 1.97 10.63
CA GLY A 22 2.00 2.97 9.73
C GLY A 22 3.52 2.79 9.55
N ASP A 23 4.23 2.53 10.64
CA ASP A 23 5.68 2.31 10.64
C ASP A 23 6.10 1.01 9.93
N PHE A 24 5.25 -0.02 9.97
CA PHE A 24 5.44 -1.23 9.17
C PHE A 24 5.46 -0.90 7.67
N TYR A 25 4.47 -0.15 7.19
CA TYR A 25 4.40 0.18 5.76
C TYR A 25 5.52 1.13 5.32
N GLN A 26 5.90 2.10 6.15
CA GLN A 26 7.03 2.99 5.85
C GLN A 26 8.36 2.23 5.72
N ARG A 27 8.59 1.18 6.53
CA ARG A 27 9.77 0.29 6.38
C ARG A 27 9.78 -0.51 5.08
N MET A 28 8.64 -0.61 4.42
CA MET A 28 8.53 -1.19 3.07
C MET A 28 8.58 -0.10 1.98
N ASP A 29 9.12 1.09 2.27
CA ASP A 29 9.07 2.31 1.44
C ASP A 29 7.68 2.60 0.83
N LEU A 30 6.61 2.21 1.53
CA LEU A 30 5.26 2.56 1.12
C LEU A 30 4.90 3.89 1.80
N GLU A 31 4.60 4.88 0.98
CA GLU A 31 4.36 6.24 1.45
C GLU A 31 2.93 6.41 2.01
N ARG A 32 2.83 7.26 3.05
CA ARG A 32 1.54 7.70 3.57
C ARG A 32 0.89 8.68 2.59
N SER A 33 -0.43 8.72 2.58
CA SER A 33 -1.20 9.69 1.81
C SER A 33 -0.92 11.11 2.30
N LEU A 34 -0.77 12.03 1.36
CA LEU A 34 -0.65 13.47 1.67
C LEU A 34 -1.97 14.08 2.18
N LEU A 35 -3.10 13.40 1.95
CA LEU A 35 -4.43 13.86 2.36
C LEU A 35 -4.82 13.38 3.76
N ASP A 36 -4.31 12.22 4.17
CA ASP A 36 -4.59 11.63 5.47
C ASP A 36 -3.39 10.78 5.91
N ALA A 37 -2.74 11.20 7.01
CA ALA A 37 -1.54 10.54 7.54
C ALA A 37 -1.79 9.11 8.06
N MET A 38 -3.05 8.71 8.23
CA MET A 38 -3.46 7.36 8.64
C MET A 38 -3.86 6.50 7.44
N VAL A 39 -3.88 7.05 6.22
CA VAL A 39 -4.18 6.30 5.01
C VAL A 39 -2.92 6.13 4.17
N LEU A 40 -2.72 4.93 3.65
CA LEU A 40 -1.66 4.64 2.68
C LEU A 40 -2.27 4.23 1.35
N VAL A 41 -1.61 4.65 0.27
CA VAL A 41 -1.91 4.18 -1.08
C VAL A 41 -0.79 3.23 -1.48
N VAL A 42 -1.08 1.94 -1.49
CA VAL A 42 -0.09 0.91 -1.85
C VAL A 42 -0.31 0.53 -3.30
N MET A 43 0.65 0.81 -4.18
CA MET A 43 0.51 0.45 -5.58
C MET A 43 0.72 -1.05 -5.76
N PHE A 44 -0.12 -1.68 -6.57
CA PHE A 44 0.01 -3.10 -6.85
C PHE A 44 1.34 -3.43 -7.57
N ALA A 45 1.89 -2.47 -8.33
CA ALA A 45 3.22 -2.59 -8.94
C ALA A 45 4.34 -2.71 -7.89
N ASP A 46 4.28 -1.92 -6.82
CA ASP A 46 5.29 -1.94 -5.75
C ASP A 46 5.22 -3.26 -4.96
N LEU A 47 4.01 -3.79 -4.75
CA LEU A 47 3.84 -5.12 -4.17
C LEU A 47 4.43 -6.22 -5.05
N LYS A 48 4.20 -6.17 -6.37
CA LYS A 48 4.79 -7.14 -7.31
C LYS A 48 6.32 -7.09 -7.35
N ALA A 49 6.91 -5.92 -7.15
CA ALA A 49 8.36 -5.77 -7.16
C ALA A 49 9.05 -6.32 -5.89
N ARG A 50 8.27 -6.55 -4.81
CA ARG A 50 8.76 -6.97 -3.48
C ARG A 50 8.45 -8.43 -3.15
N VAL A 51 7.83 -9.19 -4.08
CA VAL A 51 7.48 -10.62 -3.95
C VAL A 51 8.26 -11.44 -4.96
#